data_AF-A0A813PHH7-F1
#
_entry.id   AF-A0A813PHH7-F1
#
_cell.length_a   1.000
_cell.length_b   1.000
_cell.length_c   1.000
_cell.angle_alpha   90.00
_cell.angle_beta   90.00
_cell.angle_gamma   90.00
#
_symmetry.space_group_name_H-M   'P 1'
#
loop_
_entity.id
_entity.type
_entity.pdbx_description
1 polymer ?
#
loop_
_entity_poly.entity_id
_entity_poly.type
_entity_poly.pdbx_seq_one_letter_code
_entity_poly.pdbx_strand_id
1 'polypeptide(L)'
;MRRREQQINPPQSDSSVEKIAPPAHDTLLKDQNSKIWIVDPSKNFYYYWSAVISLAVIYNFILLIGRTAFLLLQNKLLVLWLIFDYLCDICYIFDIVVQTRKGYLEQGLLVRDLKKLRLHYVKSRSFILDVISLIPTDLFYFVPSLHLIPFLRANRLFRMYRVFEFSDKVETQTNHPNIFRLVSLLIIILIIIHWNACFYFIMSRWIGYSSDGWVYNMTTTTGSTLQTQYLYCFFWSTLVLTNIGEVPSPETDIEILFVTADFLVGVLIFATIVGNVGSIIASMNAVRADFRQKVDQVKQYMEFRKVGKDLEKRVITWFDYLWSQKQVSNEDYVLESLPQKLRVEIAIYVHLATLKRVPIFANAEPGLLVELVTRLKLQIYSPDDYVCKKGDIGKEMYIIKRGRLGVVSDDGKTVFVTLNEGSVFGEIAILNIPGSKNGNRRTANIRSVGYSDLFSLTKQGNLWEVLAEYPSARDTLLEQGKALLRKDNLLDEDAAQQAKQEELQLPDKISQLEINIDNLETRLARLIGEYTANSNTLGTRLDTVEKIAQGPKTRPRTDTLLSVNYDMNTGEDDV
;
A
#
# COMPACT_ATOMS: atom_id res chain seq x y z
N MET A 1 -6.00 8.89 44.52
CA MET A 1 -6.46 10.02 43.68
C MET A 1 -6.49 9.58 42.23
N ARG A 2 -7.67 9.25 41.70
CA ARG A 2 -7.88 8.93 40.27
C ARG A 2 -8.19 10.24 39.54
N ARG A 3 -7.34 10.68 38.60
CA ARG A 3 -7.64 11.81 37.71
C ARG A 3 -8.46 11.31 36.52
N ARG A 4 -9.63 11.92 36.34
CA ARG A 4 -10.51 11.74 35.17
C ARG A 4 -9.78 12.21 33.92
N GLU A 5 -9.68 11.34 32.92
CA GLU A 5 -9.37 11.72 31.54
C GLU A 5 -10.59 12.43 30.96
N GLN A 6 -10.47 13.72 30.67
CA GLN A 6 -11.42 14.43 29.82
C GLN A 6 -11.14 14.01 28.37
N GLN A 7 -12.07 13.25 27.78
CA GLN A 7 -12.16 13.08 26.34
C GLN A 7 -12.36 14.46 25.70
N ILE A 8 -11.29 14.98 25.09
CA ILE A 8 -11.36 16.13 24.19
C ILE A 8 -11.84 15.59 22.85
N ASN A 9 -13.10 15.84 22.52
CA ASN A 9 -13.62 15.59 21.17
C ASN A 9 -12.80 16.43 20.17
N PRO A 10 -12.47 15.89 18.98
CA PRO A 10 -11.81 16.66 17.93
C PRO A 10 -12.72 17.82 17.47
N PRO A 11 -12.14 18.95 17.02
CA PRO A 11 -12.93 20.06 16.53
C PRO A 11 -13.71 19.62 15.29
N GLN A 12 -15.03 19.84 15.29
CA GLN A 12 -15.84 19.74 14.08
C GLN A 12 -15.28 20.71 13.05
N SER A 13 -14.70 20.18 11.98
CA SER A 13 -14.34 20.99 10.82
C SER A 13 -15.64 21.39 10.11
N ASP A 14 -16.03 22.65 10.26
CA ASP A 14 -16.92 23.35 9.33
C ASP A 14 -16.23 23.37 7.96
N SER A 15 -16.45 22.29 7.22
CA SER A 15 -16.16 22.17 5.80
C SER A 15 -17.46 22.47 5.08
N SER A 16 -17.76 23.76 4.91
CA SER A 16 -18.64 24.26 3.86
C SER A 16 -17.93 24.08 2.50
N VAL A 17 -17.65 22.82 2.16
CA VAL A 17 -17.52 22.39 0.77
C VAL A 17 -18.95 22.31 0.27
N GLU A 18 -19.32 23.33 -0.51
CA GLU A 18 -20.59 23.40 -1.21
C GLU A 18 -20.79 22.08 -1.99
N LYS A 19 -21.68 21.22 -1.48
CA LYS A 19 -22.07 19.99 -2.16
C LYS A 19 -22.81 20.43 -3.41
N ILE A 20 -22.11 20.44 -4.54
CA ILE A 20 -22.72 20.57 -5.87
C ILE A 20 -23.80 19.50 -5.95
N ALA A 21 -25.07 19.94 -5.93
CA ALA A 21 -26.20 19.04 -6.07
C ALA A 21 -26.09 18.37 -7.45
N PRO A 22 -26.28 17.04 -7.55
CA PRO A 22 -26.26 16.38 -8.85
C PRO A 22 -27.38 16.96 -9.73
N PRO A 23 -27.16 17.07 -11.05
CA PRO A 23 -28.16 17.62 -11.97
C PRO A 23 -29.51 16.90 -11.84
N ALA A 24 -30.61 17.63 -11.98
CA ALA A 24 -31.99 17.14 -11.76
C ALA A 24 -32.32 15.85 -12.57
N HIS A 25 -31.60 15.62 -13.67
CA HIS A 25 -31.74 14.42 -14.51
C HIS A 25 -31.16 13.15 -13.85
N ASP A 26 -30.10 13.27 -13.04
CA ASP A 26 -29.50 12.16 -12.28
C ASP A 26 -30.34 11.77 -11.05
N THR A 27 -31.07 12.74 -10.50
CA THR A 27 -31.98 12.50 -9.37
C THR A 27 -33.24 11.75 -9.80
N LEU A 28 -33.77 12.04 -11.00
CA LEU A 28 -34.92 11.33 -11.57
C LEU A 28 -34.60 9.88 -11.97
N LEU A 29 -33.39 9.60 -12.47
CA LEU A 29 -32.93 8.23 -12.78
C LEU A 29 -32.59 7.41 -11.53
N LYS A 30 -32.11 8.06 -10.45
CA LYS A 30 -31.89 7.41 -9.15
C LYS A 30 -33.19 6.93 -8.51
N ASP A 31 -34.29 7.64 -8.73
CA ASP A 31 -35.56 7.37 -8.04
C ASP A 31 -36.40 6.27 -8.69
N GLN A 32 -36.22 6.00 -9.99
CA GLN A 32 -36.85 4.85 -10.66
C GLN A 32 -36.09 3.52 -10.47
N ASN A 33 -34.77 3.56 -10.30
CA ASN A 33 -33.93 2.37 -10.04
C ASN A 33 -33.78 2.00 -8.55
N SER A 34 -34.36 2.78 -7.63
CA SER A 34 -34.26 2.57 -6.17
C SER A 34 -35.16 1.45 -5.64
N LYS A 35 -36.11 0.94 -6.43
CA LYS A 35 -37.12 -0.04 -5.98
C LYS A 35 -36.72 -1.50 -6.11
N ILE A 36 -35.60 -1.82 -6.76
CA ILE A 36 -35.21 -3.21 -7.00
C ILE A 36 -34.15 -3.64 -5.96
N TRP A 37 -34.49 -4.63 -5.13
CA TRP A 37 -33.56 -5.19 -4.15
C TRP A 37 -32.41 -5.92 -4.85
N ILE A 38 -31.21 -5.37 -4.73
CA ILE A 38 -29.97 -5.87 -5.31
C ILE A 38 -28.93 -5.96 -4.20
N VAL A 39 -28.16 -7.04 -4.22
CA VAL A 39 -27.13 -7.30 -3.21
C VAL A 39 -25.78 -6.86 -3.76
N ASP A 40 -25.24 -5.81 -3.15
CA ASP A 40 -23.91 -5.30 -3.44
C ASP A 40 -22.87 -6.11 -2.64
N PRO A 41 -21.94 -6.83 -3.29
CA PRO A 41 -20.92 -7.63 -2.61
C PRO A 41 -20.03 -6.82 -1.67
N SER A 42 -19.87 -5.52 -1.92
CA SER A 42 -19.01 -4.62 -1.16
C SER A 42 -19.66 -4.14 0.15
N LYS A 43 -20.98 -4.31 0.31
CA LYS A 43 -21.70 -3.85 1.50
C LYS A 43 -21.67 -4.88 2.65
N ASN A 44 -21.88 -4.36 3.86
CA ASN A 44 -21.90 -5.13 5.10
C ASN A 44 -22.97 -6.24 5.11
N PHE A 45 -24.12 -6.02 4.47
CA PHE A 45 -25.17 -7.04 4.39
C PHE A 45 -24.65 -8.36 3.80
N TYR A 46 -23.96 -8.30 2.65
CA TYR A 46 -23.41 -9.50 2.02
C TYR A 46 -22.31 -10.13 2.88
N TYR A 47 -21.51 -9.33 3.59
CA TYR A 47 -20.50 -9.84 4.51
C TYR A 47 -21.12 -10.68 5.64
N TYR A 48 -22.10 -10.14 6.36
CA TYR A 48 -22.77 -10.86 7.45
C TYR A 48 -23.58 -12.05 6.94
N TRP A 49 -24.22 -11.93 5.76
CA TRP A 49 -24.93 -13.04 5.14
C TRP A 49 -24.00 -14.19 4.79
N SER A 50 -22.85 -13.92 4.16
CA SER A 50 -21.83 -14.93 3.88
C SER A 50 -21.29 -15.60 5.15
N ALA A 51 -21.20 -14.86 6.27
CA ALA A 51 -20.83 -15.43 7.57
C ALA A 51 -21.87 -16.44 8.10
N VAL A 52 -23.17 -16.11 8.00
CA VAL A 52 -24.27 -17.01 8.39
C VAL A 52 -24.27 -18.28 7.56
N ILE A 53 -24.09 -18.16 6.23
CA ILE A 53 -24.02 -19.33 5.34
C ILE A 53 -22.78 -20.17 5.65
N SER A 54 -21.63 -19.53 5.88
CA SER A 54 -20.40 -20.24 6.23
C SER A 54 -20.54 -21.00 7.56
N LEU A 55 -21.21 -20.42 8.54
CA LEU A 55 -21.52 -21.09 9.81
C LEU A 55 -22.40 -22.32 9.61
N ALA A 56 -23.44 -22.22 8.77
CA ALA A 56 -24.29 -23.37 8.41
C ALA A 56 -23.51 -24.47 7.69
N VAL A 57 -22.59 -24.11 6.79
CA VAL A 57 -21.73 -25.08 6.09
C VAL A 57 -20.76 -25.75 7.05
N ILE A 58 -20.11 -24.99 7.95
CA ILE A 58 -19.19 -25.54 8.96
C ILE A 58 -19.95 -26.46 9.93
N TYR A 59 -21.16 -26.09 10.34
CA TYR A 59 -22.04 -26.96 11.14
C TYR A 59 -22.25 -28.32 10.45
N ASN A 60 -22.63 -28.30 9.16
CA ASN A 60 -22.83 -29.53 8.40
C ASN A 60 -21.52 -30.31 8.23
N PHE A 61 -20.40 -29.64 7.97
CA PHE A 61 -19.10 -30.28 7.77
C PHE A 61 -18.59 -31.00 9.02
N ILE A 62 -18.80 -30.43 10.21
CA ILE A 62 -18.36 -31.02 11.48
C ILE A 62 -19.38 -32.05 11.99
N LEU A 63 -20.66 -31.67 12.11
CA LEU A 63 -21.62 -32.54 12.79
C LEU A 63 -22.11 -33.71 11.94
N LEU A 64 -22.09 -33.64 10.60
CA LEU A 64 -22.56 -34.75 9.76
C LEU A 64 -21.69 -36.00 9.94
N ILE A 65 -20.36 -35.84 9.93
CA ILE A 65 -19.44 -36.96 10.15
C ILE A 65 -19.52 -37.44 11.61
N GLY A 66 -19.56 -36.51 12.58
CA GLY A 66 -19.69 -36.84 14.00
C GLY A 66 -20.96 -37.64 14.32
N ARG A 67 -22.11 -37.24 13.76
CA ARG A 67 -23.39 -37.96 13.92
C ARG A 67 -23.39 -39.33 13.25
N THR A 68 -22.66 -39.48 12.15
CA THR A 68 -22.51 -40.77 11.44
C THR A 68 -21.63 -41.76 12.23
N ALA A 69 -20.56 -41.25 12.84
CA ALA A 69 -19.67 -42.03 13.69
C ALA A 69 -20.35 -42.42 15.01
N PHE A 70 -20.81 -41.43 15.78
CA PHE A 70 -21.35 -41.62 17.12
C PHE A 70 -22.88 -41.70 17.10
N LEU A 71 -23.44 -42.90 16.85
CA LEU A 71 -24.90 -43.09 16.75
C LEU A 71 -25.67 -42.69 18.01
N LEU A 72 -25.04 -42.76 19.19
CA LEU A 72 -25.62 -42.28 20.44
C LEU A 72 -25.94 -40.78 20.40
N LEU A 73 -25.14 -39.98 19.68
CA LEU A 73 -25.37 -38.54 19.47
C LEU A 73 -26.62 -38.32 18.61
N GLN A 74 -26.79 -39.12 17.55
CA GLN A 74 -27.94 -39.04 16.65
C GLN A 74 -29.23 -39.48 17.36
N ASN A 75 -29.19 -40.59 18.10
CA ASN A 75 -30.39 -41.20 18.67
C ASN A 75 -30.98 -40.40 19.85
N LYS A 76 -30.14 -39.77 20.69
CA LYS A 76 -30.63 -39.03 21.87
C LYS A 76 -31.32 -37.70 21.53
N LEU A 77 -30.94 -37.06 20.43
CA LEU A 77 -31.34 -35.69 20.09
C LEU A 77 -31.91 -35.57 18.67
N LEU A 78 -32.46 -36.66 18.13
CA LEU A 78 -32.90 -36.76 16.72
C LEU A 78 -33.74 -35.57 16.25
N VAL A 79 -34.77 -35.19 17.03
CA VAL A 79 -35.71 -34.10 16.67
C VAL A 79 -34.97 -32.76 16.57
N LEU A 80 -34.09 -32.48 17.54
CA LEU A 80 -33.30 -31.25 17.58
C LEU A 80 -32.33 -31.16 16.39
N TRP A 81 -31.71 -32.28 16.01
CA TRP A 81 -30.87 -32.31 14.82
C TRP A 81 -31.65 -32.05 13.53
N LEU A 82 -32.83 -32.65 13.37
CA LEU A 82 -33.68 -32.39 12.21
C LEU A 82 -34.05 -30.90 12.11
N ILE A 83 -34.39 -30.25 13.24
CA ILE A 83 -34.68 -28.81 13.27
C ILE A 83 -33.48 -28.00 12.76
N PHE A 84 -32.27 -28.24 13.29
CA PHE A 84 -31.09 -27.50 12.87
C PHE A 84 -30.71 -27.75 11.41
N ASP A 85 -30.85 -28.98 10.93
CA ASP A 85 -30.50 -29.32 9.57
C ASP A 85 -31.48 -28.67 8.56
N TYR A 86 -32.79 -28.70 8.84
CA TYR A 86 -33.77 -28.02 7.98
C TYR A 86 -33.67 -26.50 8.06
N LEU A 87 -33.25 -25.95 9.20
CA LEU A 87 -32.91 -24.52 9.31
C LEU A 87 -31.72 -24.16 8.41
N CYS A 88 -30.69 -25.00 8.33
CA CYS A 88 -29.58 -24.83 7.39
C CYS A 88 -30.05 -24.91 5.93
N ASP A 89 -30.91 -25.87 5.58
CA ASP A 89 -31.46 -25.99 4.22
C ASP A 89 -32.31 -24.75 3.84
N ILE A 90 -33.09 -24.20 4.77
CA ILE A 90 -33.81 -22.93 4.58
C ILE A 90 -32.81 -21.78 4.31
N CYS A 91 -31.72 -21.69 5.08
CA CYS A 91 -30.67 -20.70 4.84
C CYS A 91 -30.05 -20.86 3.44
N TYR A 92 -29.81 -22.08 2.96
CA TYR A 92 -29.28 -22.34 1.62
C TYR A 92 -30.26 -21.98 0.50
N ILE A 93 -31.56 -22.15 0.71
CA ILE A 93 -32.59 -21.69 -0.23
C ILE A 93 -32.59 -20.16 -0.32
N PHE A 94 -32.57 -19.46 0.82
CA PHE A 94 -32.44 -18.01 0.83
C PHE A 94 -31.12 -17.54 0.21
N ASP A 95 -30.05 -18.32 0.35
CA ASP A 95 -28.76 -17.99 -0.25
C ASP A 95 -28.85 -17.98 -1.78
N ILE A 96 -29.56 -18.93 -2.40
CA ILE A 96 -29.80 -18.91 -3.85
C ILE A 96 -30.53 -17.62 -4.26
N VAL A 97 -31.54 -17.20 -3.48
CA VAL A 97 -32.25 -15.94 -3.74
C VAL A 97 -31.31 -14.74 -3.67
N VAL A 98 -30.41 -14.70 -2.68
CA VAL A 98 -29.38 -13.67 -2.56
C VAL A 98 -28.40 -13.71 -3.74
N GLN A 99 -27.94 -14.90 -4.14
CA GLN A 99 -26.97 -15.09 -5.23
C GLN A 99 -27.53 -14.70 -6.59
N THR A 100 -28.83 -14.97 -6.85
CA THR A 100 -29.49 -14.51 -8.10
C THR A 100 -29.61 -12.99 -8.22
N ARG A 101 -29.43 -12.28 -7.10
CA ARG A 101 -29.50 -10.81 -6.99
C ARG A 101 -28.15 -10.19 -6.63
N LYS A 102 -27.07 -10.98 -6.59
CA LYS A 102 -25.71 -10.52 -6.33
C LYS A 102 -25.21 -9.74 -7.54
N GLY A 103 -24.86 -8.48 -7.33
CA GLY A 103 -24.26 -7.62 -8.36
C GLY A 103 -22.85 -8.08 -8.71
N TYR A 104 -22.48 -7.95 -9.99
CA TYR A 104 -21.11 -8.12 -10.47
C TYR A 104 -20.63 -6.82 -11.15
N LEU A 105 -19.33 -6.65 -11.26
CA LEU A 105 -18.73 -5.49 -11.93
C LEU A 105 -18.56 -5.79 -13.42
N GLU A 106 -19.08 -4.92 -14.27
CA GLU A 106 -18.88 -4.93 -15.72
C GLU A 106 -18.38 -3.54 -16.11
N GLN A 107 -17.18 -3.46 -16.72
CA GLN A 107 -16.53 -2.18 -17.07
C GLN A 107 -16.38 -1.21 -15.87
N GLY A 108 -16.18 -1.74 -14.66
CA GLY A 108 -16.03 -0.93 -13.45
C GLY A 108 -17.35 -0.42 -12.84
N LEU A 109 -18.50 -0.68 -13.48
CA LEU A 109 -19.82 -0.33 -12.97
C LEU A 109 -20.51 -1.57 -12.40
N LEU A 110 -21.18 -1.40 -11.26
CA LEU A 110 -22.00 -2.45 -10.66
C LEU A 110 -23.25 -2.66 -11.50
N VAL A 111 -23.35 -3.83 -12.15
CA VAL A 111 -24.54 -4.20 -12.93
C VAL A 111 -25.71 -4.42 -11.99
N ARG A 112 -26.84 -3.77 -12.31
CA ARG A 112 -28.07 -3.79 -11.50
C ARG A 112 -29.26 -4.48 -12.19
N ASP A 113 -29.12 -4.87 -13.46
CA ASP A 113 -30.18 -5.52 -14.22
C ASP A 113 -30.39 -6.98 -13.76
N LEU A 114 -31.56 -7.26 -13.18
CA LEU A 114 -31.94 -8.59 -12.67
C LEU A 114 -31.82 -9.71 -13.71
N LYS A 115 -32.10 -9.44 -14.99
CA LYS A 115 -32.01 -10.47 -16.03
C LYS A 115 -30.55 -10.87 -16.26
N LYS A 116 -29.65 -9.88 -16.29
CA LYS A 116 -28.20 -10.10 -16.41
C LYS A 116 -27.64 -10.81 -15.19
N LEU A 117 -28.02 -10.38 -13.98
CA LEU A 117 -27.56 -11.01 -12.73
C LEU A 117 -27.96 -12.49 -12.65
N ARG A 118 -29.22 -12.81 -12.94
CA ARG A 118 -29.70 -14.20 -12.92
C ARG A 118 -29.02 -15.06 -13.98
N LEU A 119 -28.88 -14.55 -15.21
CA LEU A 119 -28.21 -15.29 -16.29
C LEU A 119 -26.73 -15.54 -15.97
N HIS A 120 -26.07 -14.56 -15.37
CA HIS A 120 -24.68 -14.69 -14.91
C HIS A 120 -24.55 -15.78 -13.84
N TYR A 121 -25.43 -15.77 -12.84
CA TYR A 121 -25.43 -16.79 -11.78
C TYR A 121 -25.74 -18.20 -12.31
N VAL A 122 -26.78 -18.37 -13.13
CA VAL A 122 -27.16 -19.69 -13.67
C VAL A 122 -26.07 -20.30 -14.57
N LYS A 123 -25.28 -19.47 -15.25
CA LYS A 123 -24.12 -19.92 -16.04
C LYS A 123 -22.89 -20.22 -15.18
N SER A 124 -22.84 -19.77 -13.93
CA SER A 124 -21.72 -19.99 -13.03
C SER A 124 -21.70 -21.42 -12.50
N ARG A 125 -20.51 -21.97 -12.25
CA ARG A 125 -20.32 -23.27 -11.58
C ARG A 125 -20.95 -23.29 -10.19
N SER A 126 -21.05 -22.14 -9.52
CA SER A 126 -21.68 -22.00 -8.20
C SER A 126 -23.14 -22.47 -8.21
N PHE A 127 -23.89 -22.21 -9.28
CA PHE A 127 -25.29 -22.64 -9.38
C PHE A 127 -25.41 -24.16 -9.40
N ILE A 128 -24.53 -24.86 -10.13
CA ILE A 128 -24.53 -26.33 -10.18
C ILE A 128 -24.26 -26.91 -8.79
N LEU A 129 -23.27 -26.37 -8.07
CA LEU A 129 -22.96 -26.79 -6.70
C LEU A 129 -24.11 -26.50 -5.73
N ASP A 130 -24.77 -25.35 -5.87
CA ASP A 130 -25.91 -24.96 -5.04
C ASP A 130 -27.11 -25.89 -5.25
N VAL A 131 -27.39 -26.29 -6.50
CA VAL A 131 -28.46 -27.25 -6.82
C VAL A 131 -28.15 -28.62 -6.27
N ILE A 132 -26.93 -29.15 -6.47
CA ILE A 132 -26.53 -30.46 -5.94
C ILE A 132 -26.66 -30.50 -4.41
N SER A 133 -26.29 -29.40 -3.75
CA SER A 133 -26.34 -29.31 -2.28
C SER A 133 -27.75 -29.34 -1.68
N LEU A 134 -28.78 -29.02 -2.46
CA LEU A 134 -30.17 -28.97 -2.03
C LEU A 134 -31.02 -30.16 -2.50
N ILE A 135 -30.42 -31.13 -3.20
CA ILE A 135 -31.11 -32.37 -3.55
C ILE A 135 -31.62 -33.01 -2.25
N PRO A 136 -32.93 -33.29 -2.11
CA PRO A 136 -33.53 -33.78 -0.87
C PRO A 136 -33.26 -35.27 -0.69
N THR A 137 -31.99 -35.66 -0.54
CA THR A 137 -31.58 -37.04 -0.26
C THR A 137 -32.10 -37.54 1.09
N ASP A 138 -32.55 -36.63 1.95
CA ASP A 138 -33.14 -36.94 3.26
C ASP A 138 -34.48 -37.67 3.14
N LEU A 139 -35.14 -37.62 1.97
CA LEU A 139 -36.35 -38.40 1.69
C LEU A 139 -36.11 -39.91 1.84
N PHE A 140 -34.86 -40.38 1.73
CA PHE A 140 -34.51 -41.76 2.00
C PHE A 140 -34.66 -42.16 3.48
N TYR A 141 -34.83 -41.20 4.41
CA TYR A 141 -35.16 -41.49 5.80
C TYR A 141 -36.52 -42.18 5.98
N PHE A 142 -37.44 -42.05 5.00
CA PHE A 142 -38.71 -42.78 5.04
C PHE A 142 -38.54 -44.30 4.84
N VAL A 143 -37.38 -44.76 4.38
CA VAL A 143 -37.05 -46.18 4.29
C VAL A 143 -36.57 -46.66 5.67
N PRO A 144 -37.25 -47.64 6.32
CA PRO A 144 -36.95 -48.05 7.70
C PRO A 144 -35.49 -48.48 7.94
N SER A 145 -34.82 -49.05 6.93
CA SER A 145 -33.41 -49.46 7.01
C SER A 145 -32.42 -48.30 6.95
N LEU A 146 -32.84 -47.12 6.49
CA LEU A 146 -31.97 -45.96 6.22
C LEU A 146 -32.27 -44.76 7.13
N HIS A 147 -33.32 -44.83 7.96
CA HIS A 147 -33.78 -43.76 8.86
C HIS A 147 -32.70 -43.22 9.83
N LEU A 148 -31.62 -43.98 10.06
CA LEU A 148 -30.57 -43.68 11.03
C LEU A 148 -29.19 -43.38 10.40
N ILE A 149 -29.13 -43.03 9.09
CA ILE A 149 -27.86 -42.77 8.39
C ILE A 149 -27.71 -41.27 8.08
N PRO A 150 -27.12 -40.45 8.97
CA PRO A 150 -26.90 -39.01 8.73
C PRO A 150 -26.09 -38.72 7.45
N PHE A 151 -25.21 -39.64 7.04
CA PHE A 151 -24.37 -39.49 5.86
C PHE A 151 -25.15 -39.33 4.53
N LEU A 152 -26.44 -39.70 4.49
CA LEU A 152 -27.29 -39.45 3.33
C LEU A 152 -27.38 -37.96 2.94
N ARG A 153 -27.11 -37.04 3.89
CA ARG A 153 -27.07 -35.59 3.63
C ARG A 153 -25.71 -35.08 3.16
N ALA A 154 -24.77 -35.95 2.80
CA ALA A 154 -23.41 -35.55 2.41
C ALA A 154 -23.37 -34.61 1.20
N ASN A 155 -24.43 -34.56 0.39
CA ASN A 155 -24.56 -33.59 -0.70
C ASN A 155 -24.49 -32.12 -0.21
N ARG A 156 -24.82 -31.82 1.06
CA ARG A 156 -24.71 -30.47 1.62
C ARG A 156 -23.26 -29.98 1.69
N LEU A 157 -22.27 -30.89 1.66
CA LEU A 157 -20.85 -30.55 1.69
C LEU A 157 -20.36 -29.88 0.39
N PHE A 158 -21.10 -30.00 -0.73
CA PHE A 158 -20.77 -29.28 -1.97
C PHE A 158 -20.84 -27.75 -1.83
N ARG A 159 -21.44 -27.23 -0.74
CA ARG A 159 -21.46 -25.80 -0.38
C ARG A 159 -20.15 -25.28 0.23
N MET A 160 -19.11 -26.11 0.41
CA MET A 160 -17.83 -25.70 1.01
C MET A 160 -17.19 -24.47 0.32
N TYR A 161 -17.47 -24.27 -0.96
CA TYR A 161 -17.01 -23.09 -1.70
C TYR A 161 -17.42 -21.75 -1.07
N ARG A 162 -18.55 -21.69 -0.36
CA ARG A 162 -19.02 -20.48 0.34
C ARG A 162 -18.13 -20.12 1.54
N VAL A 163 -17.58 -21.13 2.23
CA VAL A 163 -16.64 -20.92 3.33
C VAL A 163 -15.33 -20.35 2.81
N PHE A 164 -14.84 -20.85 1.67
CA PHE A 164 -13.64 -20.28 1.03
C PHE A 164 -13.88 -18.83 0.58
N GLU A 165 -15.00 -18.54 -0.08
CA GLU A 165 -15.35 -17.16 -0.47
C GLU A 165 -15.45 -16.22 0.74
N PHE A 166 -16.01 -16.69 1.85
CA PHE A 166 -16.07 -15.91 3.09
C PHE A 166 -14.69 -15.71 3.70
N SER A 167 -13.85 -16.76 3.75
CA SER A 167 -12.48 -16.70 4.26
C SER A 167 -11.65 -15.65 3.52
N ASP A 168 -11.69 -15.65 2.19
CA ASP A 168 -10.98 -14.67 1.36
C ASP A 168 -11.45 -13.23 1.66
N LYS A 169 -12.76 -13.06 1.88
CA LYS A 169 -13.34 -11.75 2.22
C LYS A 169 -12.94 -11.28 3.62
N VAL A 170 -12.90 -12.17 4.61
CA VAL A 170 -12.45 -11.82 5.97
C VAL A 170 -10.96 -11.48 5.96
N GLU A 171 -10.14 -12.24 5.23
CA GLU A 171 -8.70 -12.02 5.14
C GLU A 171 -8.35 -10.67 4.51
N THR A 172 -9.08 -10.25 3.48
CA THR A 172 -8.86 -8.95 2.81
C THR A 172 -9.39 -7.75 3.58
N GLN A 173 -10.38 -7.95 4.47
CA GLN A 173 -11.02 -6.86 5.22
C GLN A 173 -10.51 -6.70 6.66
N THR A 174 -9.81 -7.68 7.20
CA THR A 174 -9.26 -7.61 8.55
C THR A 174 -7.99 -6.74 8.60
N ASN A 175 -7.85 -5.96 9.67
CA ASN A 175 -6.62 -5.20 9.94
C ASN A 175 -5.44 -6.12 10.33
N HIS A 176 -5.72 -7.38 10.69
CA HIS A 176 -4.73 -8.33 11.17
C HIS A 176 -4.84 -9.69 10.45
N PRO A 177 -4.43 -9.76 9.16
CA PRO A 177 -4.58 -10.97 8.34
C PRO A 177 -3.78 -12.15 8.89
N ASN A 178 -2.58 -11.92 9.46
CA ASN A 178 -1.75 -12.99 10.00
C ASN A 178 -2.38 -13.70 11.22
N ILE A 179 -3.11 -12.96 12.08
CA ILE A 179 -3.84 -13.56 13.21
C ILE A 179 -5.00 -14.41 12.69
N PHE A 180 -5.73 -13.90 11.69
CA PHE A 180 -6.82 -14.64 11.05
C PHE A 180 -6.31 -15.94 10.40
N ARG A 181 -5.18 -15.90 9.67
CA ARG A 181 -4.55 -17.09 9.10
C ARG A 181 -4.16 -18.12 10.17
N LEU A 182 -3.60 -17.68 11.29
CA LEU A 182 -3.22 -18.56 12.40
C LEU A 182 -4.44 -19.24 13.04
N VAL A 183 -5.50 -18.47 13.32
CA VAL A 183 -6.74 -19.01 13.90
C VAL A 183 -7.43 -19.96 12.92
N SER A 184 -7.48 -19.61 11.63
CA SER A 184 -8.05 -20.45 10.59
C SER A 184 -7.29 -21.77 10.45
N LEU A 185 -5.95 -21.73 10.49
CA LEU A 185 -5.12 -22.93 10.48
C LEU A 185 -5.39 -23.82 11.70
N LEU A 186 -5.49 -23.25 12.91
CA LEU A 186 -5.85 -24.00 14.11
C LEU A 186 -7.22 -24.68 13.98
N ILE A 187 -8.22 -23.97 13.44
CA ILE A 187 -9.56 -24.54 13.20
C ILE A 187 -9.47 -25.70 12.19
N ILE A 188 -8.74 -25.54 11.09
CA ILE A 188 -8.55 -26.60 10.09
C ILE A 188 -7.90 -27.85 10.73
N ILE A 189 -6.88 -27.67 11.57
CA ILE A 189 -6.22 -28.77 12.30
C ILE A 189 -7.21 -29.52 13.19
N LEU A 190 -7.99 -28.79 13.99
CA LEU A 190 -9.00 -29.39 14.87
C LEU A 190 -10.06 -30.16 14.07
N ILE A 191 -10.46 -29.66 12.89
CA ILE A 191 -11.41 -30.35 12.03
C ILE A 191 -10.81 -31.62 11.42
N ILE A 192 -9.55 -31.60 10.96
CA ILE A 192 -8.87 -32.79 10.44
C ILE A 192 -8.79 -33.88 11.52
N ILE A 193 -8.36 -33.51 12.75
CA ILE A 193 -8.32 -34.44 13.90
C ILE A 193 -9.72 -34.98 14.21
N HIS A 194 -10.74 -34.12 14.19
CA HIS A 194 -12.13 -34.54 14.39
C HIS A 194 -12.59 -35.57 13.33
N TRP A 195 -12.31 -35.31 12.05
CA TRP A 195 -12.68 -36.23 10.96
C TRP A 195 -11.97 -37.57 11.09
N ASN A 196 -10.66 -37.57 11.38
CA ASN A 196 -9.92 -38.80 11.56
C ASN A 196 -10.37 -39.59 12.81
N ALA A 197 -10.66 -38.90 13.92
CA ALA A 197 -11.27 -39.52 15.10
C ALA A 197 -12.62 -40.20 14.78
N CYS A 198 -13.44 -39.57 13.94
CA CYS A 198 -14.70 -40.15 13.48
C CYS A 198 -14.47 -41.37 12.58
N PHE A 199 -13.49 -41.32 11.66
CA PHE A 199 -13.14 -42.46 10.82
C PHE A 199 -12.62 -43.65 11.64
N TYR A 200 -11.75 -43.42 12.61
CA TYR A 200 -11.27 -44.46 13.53
C TYR A 200 -12.43 -45.15 14.27
N PHE A 201 -13.39 -44.37 14.80
CA PHE A 201 -14.54 -44.94 15.47
C PHE A 201 -15.49 -45.70 14.52
N ILE A 202 -15.66 -45.21 13.29
CA ILE A 202 -16.43 -45.91 12.24
C ILE A 202 -15.77 -47.23 11.87
N MET A 203 -14.44 -47.25 11.71
CA MET A 203 -13.67 -48.46 11.42
C MET A 203 -13.75 -49.47 12.56
N SER A 204 -13.58 -49.03 13.81
CA SER A 204 -13.74 -49.87 14.99
C SER A 204 -15.14 -50.50 15.07
N ARG A 205 -16.19 -49.74 14.68
CA ARG A 205 -17.56 -50.28 14.61
C ARG A 205 -17.73 -51.32 13.50
N TRP A 206 -17.07 -51.12 12.36
CA TRP A 206 -17.19 -51.99 11.19
C TRP A 206 -16.49 -53.34 11.39
N ILE A 207 -15.33 -53.34 12.03
CA ILE A 207 -14.60 -54.56 12.43
C ILE A 207 -15.31 -55.25 13.60
N GLY A 208 -15.76 -54.47 14.58
CA GLY A 208 -16.45 -54.94 15.78
C GLY A 208 -15.78 -54.35 17.02
N TYR A 209 -16.58 -53.83 17.95
CA TYR A 209 -16.01 -53.27 19.18
C TYR A 209 -15.36 -54.36 20.04
N SER A 210 -14.21 -54.04 20.64
CA SER A 210 -13.47 -54.95 21.52
C SER A 210 -13.10 -56.31 20.88
N SER A 211 -12.97 -56.39 19.55
CA SER A 211 -12.50 -57.59 18.84
C SER A 211 -11.03 -57.90 19.13
N ASP A 212 -10.21 -56.86 19.25
CA ASP A 212 -8.75 -56.90 19.37
C ASP A 212 -8.23 -55.71 20.20
N GLY A 213 -6.91 -55.59 20.32
CA GLY A 213 -6.26 -54.52 21.08
C GLY A 213 -6.25 -53.14 20.41
N TRP A 214 -6.51 -53.04 19.10
CA TRP A 214 -6.46 -51.80 18.33
C TRP A 214 -7.80 -51.09 18.25
N VAL A 215 -8.89 -51.83 18.04
CA VAL A 215 -10.24 -51.27 17.96
C VAL A 215 -10.65 -50.64 19.29
N TYR A 216 -11.59 -49.69 19.21
CA TYR A 216 -12.13 -49.07 20.40
C TYR A 216 -12.74 -50.11 21.36
N ASN A 217 -12.17 -50.19 22.57
CA ASN A 217 -12.59 -51.16 23.57
C ASN A 217 -13.70 -50.61 24.48
N MET A 218 -14.91 -51.12 24.31
CA MET A 218 -16.11 -50.71 25.05
C MET A 218 -16.17 -51.24 26.51
N THR A 219 -15.34 -52.23 26.87
CA THR A 219 -15.42 -52.93 28.17
C THR A 219 -14.40 -52.44 29.22
N THR A 220 -13.22 -51.99 28.79
CA THR A 220 -12.13 -51.54 29.70
C THR A 220 -12.02 -50.02 29.83
N THR A 221 -12.41 -49.23 28.82
CA THR A 221 -12.45 -47.78 28.99
C THR A 221 -13.61 -47.39 29.92
N THR A 222 -13.33 -46.53 30.89
CA THR A 222 -14.24 -46.12 31.96
C THR A 222 -15.48 -45.40 31.42
N GLY A 223 -16.49 -46.19 31.07
CA GLY A 223 -17.85 -45.74 30.74
C GLY A 223 -18.15 -45.71 29.25
N SER A 224 -19.26 -46.36 28.87
CA SER A 224 -19.92 -46.33 27.56
C SER A 224 -20.52 -44.97 27.18
N THR A 225 -20.08 -43.89 27.82
CA THR A 225 -20.66 -42.57 27.59
C THR A 225 -20.13 -41.99 26.28
N LEU A 226 -20.99 -41.22 25.59
CA LEU A 226 -20.62 -40.53 24.36
C LEU A 226 -19.36 -39.65 24.53
N GLN A 227 -19.20 -39.03 25.70
CA GLN A 227 -18.06 -38.16 25.99
C GLN A 227 -16.76 -38.96 26.05
N THR A 228 -16.75 -40.09 26.77
CA THR A 228 -15.58 -40.97 26.85
C THR A 228 -15.19 -41.51 25.47
N GLN A 229 -16.18 -41.93 24.67
CA GLN A 229 -15.96 -42.42 23.30
C GLN A 229 -15.30 -41.34 22.43
N TYR A 230 -15.88 -40.14 22.40
CA TYR A 230 -15.36 -39.05 21.58
C TYR A 230 -13.96 -38.60 22.01
N LEU A 231 -13.75 -38.38 23.32
CA LEU A 231 -12.47 -37.90 23.84
C LEU A 231 -11.34 -38.89 23.59
N TYR A 232 -11.59 -40.19 23.74
CA TYR A 232 -10.59 -41.21 23.43
C TYR A 232 -10.24 -41.22 21.94
N CYS A 233 -11.25 -41.23 21.04
CA CYS A 233 -10.99 -41.25 19.60
C CYS A 233 -10.28 -39.97 19.13
N PHE A 234 -10.63 -38.83 19.71
CA PHE A 234 -9.96 -37.55 19.43
C PHE A 234 -8.50 -37.56 19.92
N PHE A 235 -8.24 -38.13 21.10
CA PHE A 235 -6.90 -38.33 21.63
C PHE A 235 -6.07 -39.26 20.74
N TRP A 236 -6.61 -40.43 20.37
CA TRP A 236 -5.98 -41.38 19.46
C TRP A 236 -5.63 -40.72 18.12
N SER A 237 -6.59 -40.02 17.51
CA SER A 237 -6.37 -39.31 16.25
C SER A 237 -5.32 -38.22 16.37
N THR A 238 -5.26 -37.51 17.50
CA THR A 238 -4.24 -36.48 17.73
C THR A 238 -2.85 -37.12 17.74
N LEU A 239 -2.69 -38.25 18.43
CA LEU A 239 -1.41 -38.97 18.52
C LEU A 239 -0.91 -39.46 17.15
N VAL A 240 -1.80 -40.01 16.32
CA VAL A 240 -1.44 -40.51 14.98
C VAL A 240 -1.07 -39.36 14.04
N LEU A 241 -1.91 -38.32 13.96
CA LEU A 241 -1.68 -37.21 13.02
C LEU A 241 -0.51 -36.30 13.43
N THR A 242 -0.18 -36.25 14.72
CA THR A 242 1.00 -35.51 15.20
C THR A 242 2.28 -36.35 15.23
N ASN A 243 2.19 -37.65 14.94
CA ASN A 243 3.30 -38.61 15.05
C ASN A 243 3.97 -38.63 16.44
N ILE A 244 3.24 -38.30 17.50
CA ILE A 244 3.77 -38.25 18.88
C ILE A 244 3.60 -39.59 19.62
N GLY A 245 2.57 -40.37 19.28
CA GLY A 245 2.06 -41.39 20.21
C GLY A 245 2.45 -42.83 19.94
N GLU A 246 2.60 -43.55 21.06
CA GLU A 246 2.44 -45.00 21.16
C GLU A 246 0.94 -45.32 21.07
N VAL A 247 0.48 -45.68 19.87
CA VAL A 247 -0.86 -46.22 19.65
C VAL A 247 -0.82 -47.75 19.69
N PRO A 248 -1.90 -48.43 20.09
CA PRO A 248 -1.98 -49.88 19.99
C PRO A 248 -1.62 -50.35 18.58
N SER A 249 -0.89 -51.46 18.47
CA SER A 249 -0.51 -52.01 17.17
C SER A 249 -1.72 -52.60 16.47
N PRO A 250 -1.91 -52.34 15.16
CA PRO A 250 -2.95 -53.01 14.38
C PRO A 250 -2.67 -54.52 14.32
N GLU A 251 -3.72 -55.33 14.37
CA GLU A 251 -3.64 -56.79 14.36
C GLU A 251 -4.10 -57.39 13.02
N THR A 252 -5.02 -56.73 12.30
CA THR A 252 -5.55 -57.23 11.01
C THR A 252 -5.00 -56.48 9.80
N ASP A 253 -4.98 -57.13 8.63
CA ASP A 253 -4.48 -56.54 7.37
C ASP A 253 -5.16 -55.21 7.02
N ILE A 254 -6.47 -55.09 7.31
CA ILE A 254 -7.24 -53.88 7.05
C ILE A 254 -6.86 -52.74 8.00
N GLU A 255 -6.58 -53.05 9.26
CA GLU A 255 -6.09 -52.08 10.24
C GLU A 255 -4.69 -51.61 9.89
N ILE A 256 -3.80 -52.52 9.49
CA ILE A 256 -2.45 -52.20 9.03
C ILE A 256 -2.53 -51.24 7.84
N LEU A 257 -3.39 -51.53 6.85
CA LEU A 257 -3.58 -50.65 5.69
C LEU A 257 -4.12 -49.27 6.10
N PHE A 258 -5.12 -49.23 6.98
CA PHE A 258 -5.72 -47.99 7.47
C PHE A 258 -4.70 -47.13 8.22
N VAL A 259 -4.00 -47.72 9.20
CA VAL A 259 -2.98 -47.04 10.01
C VAL A 259 -1.81 -46.57 9.14
N THR A 260 -1.37 -47.38 8.18
CA THR A 260 -0.30 -46.99 7.24
C THR A 260 -0.71 -45.79 6.39
N ALA A 261 -1.94 -45.78 5.86
CA ALA A 261 -2.48 -44.66 5.10
C ALA A 261 -2.62 -43.40 5.98
N ASP A 262 -3.10 -43.55 7.21
CA ASP A 262 -3.28 -42.44 8.14
C ASP A 262 -1.93 -41.84 8.59
N PHE A 263 -0.90 -42.67 8.81
CA PHE A 263 0.46 -42.17 9.06
C PHE A 263 1.03 -41.41 7.86
N LEU A 264 0.85 -41.92 6.63
CA LEU A 264 1.34 -41.22 5.43
C LEU A 264 0.67 -39.85 5.26
N VAL A 265 -0.65 -39.80 5.44
CA VAL A 265 -1.43 -38.56 5.39
C VAL A 265 -1.04 -37.64 6.55
N GLY A 266 -0.90 -38.17 7.76
CA GLY A 266 -0.50 -37.43 8.96
C GLY A 266 0.85 -36.75 8.81
N VAL A 267 1.88 -37.46 8.30
CA VAL A 267 3.20 -36.87 8.04
C VAL A 267 3.13 -35.71 7.04
N LEU A 268 2.37 -35.86 5.95
CA LEU A 268 2.19 -34.79 4.95
C LEU A 268 1.46 -33.57 5.51
N ILE A 269 0.37 -33.80 6.27
CA ILE A 269 -0.41 -32.75 6.91
C ILE A 269 0.43 -32.01 7.95
N PHE A 270 1.12 -32.75 8.83
CA PHE A 270 1.97 -32.17 9.87
C PHE A 270 3.11 -31.34 9.28
N ALA A 271 3.80 -31.84 8.24
CA ALA A 271 4.84 -31.09 7.54
C ALA A 271 4.29 -29.79 6.92
N THR A 272 3.10 -29.84 6.32
CA THR A 272 2.44 -28.66 5.73
C THR A 272 2.06 -27.63 6.80
N ILE A 273 1.54 -28.08 7.95
CA ILE A 273 1.19 -27.21 9.07
C ILE A 273 2.43 -26.50 9.62
N VAL A 274 3.50 -27.23 9.91
CA VAL A 274 4.75 -26.66 10.43
C VAL A 274 5.34 -25.65 9.44
N GLY A 275 5.32 -25.97 8.15
CA GLY A 275 5.75 -25.05 7.08
C GLY A 275 4.92 -23.76 7.04
N ASN A 276 3.59 -23.88 7.10
CA ASN A 276 2.67 -22.73 7.08
C ASN A 276 2.81 -21.86 8.33
N VAL A 277 2.89 -22.46 9.52
CA VAL A 277 3.13 -21.72 10.77
C VAL A 277 4.47 -20.99 10.70
N GLY A 278 5.53 -21.65 10.22
CA GLY A 278 6.84 -21.04 10.02
C GLY A 278 6.79 -19.83 9.07
N SER A 279 6.08 -19.96 7.94
CA SER A 279 5.88 -18.87 6.98
C SER A 279 5.12 -17.69 7.59
N ILE A 280 4.05 -17.95 8.35
CA ILE A 280 3.28 -16.90 9.04
C ILE A 280 4.19 -16.17 10.05
N ILE A 281 4.95 -16.89 10.87
CA ILE A 281 5.88 -16.29 11.85
C ILE A 281 6.97 -15.46 11.16
N ALA A 282 7.51 -15.95 10.04
CA ALA A 282 8.48 -15.20 9.24
C ALA A 282 7.85 -13.90 8.70
N SER A 283 6.64 -13.98 8.14
CA SER A 283 5.93 -12.80 7.61
C SER A 283 5.60 -11.76 8.69
N MET A 284 5.22 -12.21 9.90
CA MET A 284 4.94 -11.32 11.04
C MET A 284 6.18 -10.55 11.50
N ASN A 285 7.35 -11.17 11.39
CA ASN A 285 8.61 -10.58 11.81
C ASN A 285 9.40 -9.93 10.66
N ALA A 286 8.87 -9.93 9.42
CA ALA A 286 9.57 -9.46 8.23
C ALA A 286 10.11 -8.03 8.38
N VAL A 287 9.28 -7.07 8.82
CA VAL A 287 9.70 -5.66 9.01
C VAL A 287 10.85 -5.53 10.01
N ARG A 288 10.82 -6.33 11.09
CA ARG A 288 11.88 -6.33 12.11
C ARG A 288 13.15 -7.00 11.59
N ALA A 289 13.01 -8.07 10.82
CA ALA A 289 14.11 -8.77 10.19
C ALA A 289 14.83 -7.86 9.19
N ASP A 290 14.09 -7.17 8.31
CA ASP A 290 14.62 -6.23 7.31
C ASP A 290 15.36 -5.07 7.98
N PHE A 291 14.79 -4.48 9.03
CA PHE A 291 15.45 -3.40 9.77
C PHE A 291 16.74 -3.88 10.41
N ARG A 292 16.70 -5.03 11.07
CA ARG A 292 17.87 -5.63 11.71
C ARG A 292 18.96 -5.93 10.68
N GLN A 293 18.59 -6.43 9.51
CA GLN A 293 19.52 -6.67 8.40
C GLN A 293 20.22 -5.38 7.96
N LYS A 294 19.49 -4.26 7.82
CA LYS A 294 20.09 -2.95 7.51
C LYS A 294 21.06 -2.48 8.58
N VAL A 295 20.70 -2.61 9.86
CA VAL A 295 21.59 -2.26 10.98
C VAL A 295 22.85 -3.13 10.98
N ASP A 296 22.71 -4.42 10.73
CA ASP A 296 23.83 -5.35 10.69
C ASP A 296 24.77 -5.06 9.50
N GLN A 297 24.25 -4.66 8.33
CA GLN A 297 25.06 -4.18 7.20
C GLN A 297 25.88 -2.93 7.56
N VAL A 298 25.28 -1.96 8.27
CA VAL A 298 25.99 -0.76 8.70
C VAL A 298 27.07 -1.09 9.74
N LYS A 299 26.80 -2.01 10.67
CA LYS A 299 27.81 -2.52 11.62
C LYS A 299 29.00 -3.16 10.89
N GLN A 300 28.73 -4.04 9.93
CA GLN A 300 29.78 -4.67 9.12
C GLN A 300 30.61 -3.63 8.36
N TYR A 301 29.97 -2.60 7.80
CA TYR A 301 30.67 -1.51 7.14
C TYR A 301 31.58 -0.73 8.10
N MET A 302 31.09 -0.39 9.30
CA MET A 302 31.86 0.33 10.32
C MET A 302 33.05 -0.49 10.82
N GLU A 303 32.87 -1.80 11.00
CA GLU A 303 33.93 -2.72 11.37
C GLU A 303 35.01 -2.81 10.27
N PHE A 304 34.59 -3.00 9.02
CA PHE A 304 35.50 -3.05 7.87
C PHE A 304 36.33 -1.76 7.72
N ARG A 305 35.70 -0.60 7.95
CA ARG A 305 36.36 0.71 7.89
C ARG A 305 37.07 1.12 9.19
N LYS A 306 37.03 0.28 10.24
CA LYS A 306 37.63 0.53 11.56
C LYS A 306 37.18 1.88 12.15
N VAL A 307 35.88 2.15 12.08
CA VAL A 307 35.29 3.36 12.66
C VAL A 307 35.48 3.37 14.18
N GLY A 308 35.73 4.54 14.77
CA GLY A 308 35.88 4.70 16.22
C GLY A 308 34.61 4.28 16.98
N LYS A 309 34.80 3.65 18.15
CA LYS A 309 33.71 3.08 18.97
C LYS A 309 32.67 4.11 19.41
N ASP A 310 33.06 5.36 19.58
CA ASP A 310 32.14 6.45 19.91
C ASP A 310 31.16 6.75 18.78
N LEU A 311 31.64 6.78 17.53
CA LEU A 311 30.79 7.00 16.36
C LEU A 311 29.89 5.77 16.11
N GLU A 312 30.43 4.56 16.26
CA GLU A 312 29.66 3.32 16.18
C GLU A 312 28.49 3.32 17.18
N LYS A 313 28.75 3.68 18.44
CA LYS A 313 27.71 3.78 19.47
C LYS A 313 26.66 4.84 19.12
N ARG A 314 27.07 6.01 18.61
CA ARG A 314 26.14 7.06 18.16
C ARG A 314 25.23 6.57 17.04
N VAL A 315 25.78 5.90 16.03
CA VAL A 315 25.01 5.34 14.90
C VAL A 315 24.02 4.29 15.37
N ILE A 316 24.43 3.34 16.23
CA ILE A 316 23.52 2.32 16.77
C ILE A 316 22.39 2.95 17.60
N THR A 317 22.72 3.92 18.45
CA THR A 317 21.73 4.63 19.28
C THR A 317 20.70 5.38 18.42
N TRP A 318 21.15 5.97 17.29
CA TRP A 318 20.25 6.59 16.31
C TRP A 318 19.29 5.58 15.66
N PHE A 319 19.79 4.41 15.28
CA PHE A 319 18.94 3.32 14.77
C PHE A 319 17.94 2.81 15.82
N ASP A 320 18.36 2.66 17.09
CA ASP A 320 17.46 2.27 18.17
C ASP A 320 16.35 3.29 18.39
N TYR A 321 16.67 4.59 18.30
CA TYR A 321 15.68 5.66 18.34
C TYR A 321 14.70 5.56 17.16
N LEU A 322 15.21 5.41 15.93
CA LEU A 322 14.41 5.27 14.71
C LEU A 322 13.42 4.10 14.82
N TRP A 323 13.87 2.96 15.36
CA TRP A 323 13.02 1.80 15.64
C TRP A 323 11.94 2.09 16.68
N SER A 324 12.29 2.75 17.79
CA SER A 324 11.37 3.06 18.87
C SER A 324 10.20 3.97 18.45
N GLN A 325 10.44 4.91 17.53
CA GLN A 325 9.42 5.82 17.02
C GLN A 325 8.53 5.21 15.92
N LYS A 326 8.74 3.93 15.57
CA LYS A 326 8.07 3.24 14.45
C LYS A 326 8.23 3.94 13.09
N GLN A 327 9.23 4.81 12.93
CA GLN A 327 9.50 5.54 11.68
C GLN A 327 10.40 4.75 10.72
N VAL A 328 10.33 3.42 10.79
CA VAL A 328 11.19 2.49 10.06
C VAL A 328 10.61 2.17 8.68
N SER A 329 9.31 2.40 8.50
CA SER A 329 8.64 2.27 7.23
C SER A 329 9.13 3.38 6.31
N ASN A 330 9.68 3.00 5.16
CA ASN A 330 10.00 3.94 4.10
C ASN A 330 8.67 4.52 3.60
N GLU A 331 8.22 5.62 4.19
CA GLU A 331 6.93 6.25 3.90
C GLU A 331 6.78 6.47 2.40
N ASP A 332 7.86 6.91 1.75
CA ASP A 332 7.94 7.10 0.30
C ASP A 332 7.58 5.83 -0.49
N TYR A 333 8.18 4.68 -0.15
CA TYR A 333 7.90 3.41 -0.84
C TYR A 333 6.46 2.94 -0.67
N VAL A 334 5.88 3.14 0.52
CA VAL A 334 4.47 2.79 0.78
C VAL A 334 3.54 3.72 0.00
N LEU A 335 3.84 5.02 -0.01
CA LEU A 335 3.05 6.04 -0.70
C LEU A 335 3.18 5.98 -2.23
N GLU A 336 4.29 5.47 -2.76
CA GLU A 336 4.50 5.21 -4.20
C GLU A 336 3.57 4.13 -4.75
N SER A 337 3.12 3.18 -3.93
CA SER A 337 2.15 2.15 -4.34
C SER A 337 0.74 2.70 -4.57
N LEU A 338 0.47 3.93 -4.10
CA LEU A 338 -0.85 4.56 -4.17
C LEU A 338 -0.95 5.46 -5.42
N PRO A 339 -2.15 5.53 -6.05
CA PRO A 339 -2.43 6.55 -7.04
C PRO A 339 -2.17 7.96 -6.49
N GLN A 340 -1.66 8.86 -7.34
CA GLN A 340 -1.26 10.22 -6.96
C GLN A 340 -2.35 10.95 -6.15
N LYS A 341 -3.62 10.81 -6.53
CA LYS A 341 -4.75 11.44 -5.83
C LYS A 341 -4.86 11.02 -4.35
N LEU A 342 -4.74 9.71 -4.07
CA LEU A 342 -4.81 9.19 -2.69
C LEU A 342 -3.56 9.56 -1.90
N ARG A 343 -2.39 9.55 -2.55
CA ARG A 343 -1.14 10.01 -1.93
C ARG A 343 -1.24 11.45 -1.46
N VAL A 344 -1.77 12.34 -2.31
CA VAL A 344 -1.99 13.75 -1.98
C VAL A 344 -2.97 13.88 -0.80
N GLU A 345 -4.08 13.16 -0.83
CA GLU A 345 -5.09 13.21 0.24
C GLU A 345 -4.55 12.76 1.60
N ILE A 346 -3.76 11.67 1.64
CA ILE A 346 -3.09 11.21 2.86
C ILE A 346 -2.08 12.24 3.34
N ALA A 347 -1.24 12.76 2.43
CA ALA A 347 -0.22 13.74 2.78
C ALA A 347 -0.86 15.00 3.40
N ILE A 348 -1.95 15.51 2.81
CA ILE A 348 -2.73 16.63 3.36
C ILE A 348 -3.21 16.29 4.77
N TYR A 349 -3.84 15.12 4.94
CA TYR A 349 -4.36 14.72 6.25
C TYR A 349 -3.29 14.66 7.34
N VAL A 350 -2.08 14.18 7.00
CA VAL A 350 -0.97 14.01 7.96
C VAL A 350 -0.25 15.33 8.24
N HIS A 351 0.01 16.17 7.23
CA HIS A 351 0.94 17.29 7.33
C HIS A 351 0.28 18.67 7.38
N LEU A 352 -0.97 18.83 6.94
CA LEU A 352 -1.63 20.13 6.85
C LEU A 352 -1.72 20.83 8.21
N ALA A 353 -1.97 20.08 9.28
CA ALA A 353 -2.06 20.63 10.63
C ALA A 353 -0.74 21.25 11.12
N THR A 354 0.41 20.66 10.75
CA THR A 354 1.73 21.21 11.08
C THR A 354 2.03 22.46 10.27
N LEU A 355 1.72 22.45 8.97
CA LEU A 355 1.94 23.60 8.09
C LEU A 355 1.07 24.81 8.45
N LYS A 356 -0.21 24.61 8.79
CA LYS A 356 -1.10 25.71 9.22
C LYS A 356 -0.66 26.39 10.52
N ARG A 357 0.11 25.70 11.37
CA ARG A 357 0.68 26.30 12.59
C ARG A 357 1.86 27.21 12.30
N VAL A 358 2.47 27.09 11.12
CA VAL A 358 3.57 27.95 10.71
C VAL A 358 3.02 29.33 10.35
N PRO A 359 3.47 30.41 11.02
CA PRO A 359 2.94 31.76 10.77
C PRO A 359 3.03 32.22 9.31
N ILE A 360 4.10 31.83 8.60
CA ILE A 360 4.33 32.21 7.19
C ILE A 360 3.32 31.56 6.23
N PHE A 361 2.74 30.42 6.62
CA PHE A 361 1.81 29.64 5.82
C PHE A 361 0.38 29.66 6.39
N ALA A 362 0.15 30.37 7.50
CA ALA A 362 -1.16 30.44 8.16
C ALA A 362 -2.24 31.08 7.25
N ASN A 363 -1.85 32.09 6.48
CA ASN A 363 -2.72 32.82 5.54
C ASN A 363 -2.47 32.42 4.08
N ALA A 364 -1.74 31.33 3.85
CA ALA A 364 -1.49 30.83 2.49
C ALA A 364 -2.76 30.24 1.88
N GLU A 365 -2.88 30.33 0.56
CA GLU A 365 -3.95 29.68 -0.18
C GLU A 365 -3.90 28.14 0.02
N PRO A 366 -5.04 27.44 0.13
CA PRO A 366 -5.06 25.99 0.29
C PRO A 366 -4.31 25.23 -0.80
N GLY A 367 -4.35 25.70 -2.05
CA GLY A 367 -3.63 25.09 -3.18
C GLY A 367 -2.12 25.01 -2.93
N LEU A 368 -1.52 26.12 -2.48
CA LEU A 368 -0.12 26.19 -2.09
C LEU A 368 0.23 25.19 -0.98
N LEU A 369 -0.62 25.10 0.05
CA LEU A 369 -0.38 24.18 1.17
C LEU A 369 -0.39 22.72 0.71
N VAL A 370 -1.34 22.35 -0.15
CA VAL A 370 -1.43 21.00 -0.71
C VAL A 370 -0.17 20.64 -1.48
N GLU A 371 0.33 21.56 -2.29
CA GLU A 371 1.52 21.31 -3.10
C GLU A 371 2.79 21.22 -2.25
N LEU A 372 2.96 22.13 -1.29
CA LEU A 372 4.08 22.09 -0.35
C LEU A 372 4.11 20.80 0.46
N VAL A 373 2.96 20.35 0.97
CA VAL A 373 2.82 19.09 1.73
C VAL A 373 3.41 17.91 0.97
N THR A 374 3.15 17.81 -0.33
CA THR A 374 3.61 16.67 -1.15
C THR A 374 5.12 16.65 -1.39
N ARG A 375 5.80 17.77 -1.14
CA ARG A 375 7.24 17.95 -1.35
C ARG A 375 8.05 17.98 -0.05
N LEU A 376 7.40 17.90 1.12
CA LEU A 376 8.06 17.86 2.42
C LEU A 376 8.76 16.52 2.63
N LYS A 377 10.04 16.56 3.01
CA LYS A 377 10.80 15.36 3.40
C LYS A 377 11.11 15.38 4.88
N LEU A 378 10.77 14.30 5.59
CA LEU A 378 11.10 14.16 7.00
C LEU A 378 12.59 13.86 7.18
N GLN A 379 13.26 14.61 8.05
CA GLN A 379 14.64 14.41 8.47
C GLN A 379 14.71 14.37 10.00
N ILE A 380 15.51 13.45 10.55
CA ILE A 380 15.63 13.23 11.99
C ILE A 380 17.05 13.56 12.43
N TYR A 381 17.17 14.36 13.49
CA TYR A 381 18.45 14.75 14.08
C TYR A 381 18.57 14.22 15.50
N SER A 382 19.75 13.73 15.86
CA SER A 382 20.05 13.23 17.21
C SER A 382 20.36 14.39 18.16
N PRO A 383 20.33 14.17 19.48
CA PRO A 383 20.82 15.17 20.44
C PRO A 383 22.23 15.63 20.10
N ASP A 384 22.46 16.93 20.22
CA ASP A 384 23.71 17.62 19.91
C ASP A 384 24.17 17.61 18.44
N ASP A 385 23.38 17.04 17.53
CA ASP A 385 23.66 17.16 16.09
C ASP A 385 23.38 18.60 15.61
N TYR A 386 24.32 19.14 14.83
CA TYR A 386 24.15 20.42 14.15
C TYR A 386 23.32 20.21 12.89
N VAL A 387 22.15 20.86 12.82
CA VAL A 387 21.32 20.88 11.60
C VAL A 387 21.97 21.75 10.53
N CYS A 388 22.49 22.90 10.94
CA CYS A 388 23.31 23.75 10.08
C CYS A 388 24.34 24.52 10.89
N LYS A 389 25.49 24.81 10.28
CA LYS A 389 26.49 25.70 10.86
C LYS A 389 26.50 27.03 10.14
N LYS A 390 26.88 28.08 10.86
CA LYS A 390 27.08 29.43 10.33
C LYS A 390 28.12 29.37 9.21
N GLY A 391 27.81 29.98 8.08
CA GLY A 391 28.66 29.99 6.88
C GLY A 391 28.41 28.85 5.89
N ASP A 392 27.70 27.77 6.28
CA ASP A 392 27.34 26.70 5.35
C ASP A 392 26.40 27.21 4.24
N ILE A 393 26.40 26.56 3.08
CA ILE A 393 25.48 26.91 1.99
C ILE A 393 24.08 26.40 2.32
N GLY A 394 23.09 27.29 2.39
CA GLY A 394 21.71 26.95 2.74
C GLY A 394 20.89 26.47 1.55
N LYS A 395 20.83 25.15 1.34
CA LYS A 395 20.07 24.55 0.23
C LYS A 395 18.59 24.30 0.54
N GLU A 396 18.25 24.27 1.83
CA GLU A 396 16.94 23.81 2.32
C GLU A 396 16.43 24.72 3.43
N MET A 397 15.12 24.75 3.65
CA MET A 397 14.51 25.32 4.84
C MET A 397 13.91 24.19 5.67
N TYR A 398 13.75 24.42 6.97
CA TYR A 398 13.27 23.42 7.91
C TYR A 398 12.07 23.91 8.70
N ILE A 399 11.11 23.02 8.92
CA ILE A 399 9.94 23.21 9.77
C ILE A 399 10.04 22.21 10.92
N ILE A 400 9.98 22.69 12.17
CA ILE A 400 10.07 21.82 13.34
C ILE A 400 8.74 21.12 13.54
N LYS A 401 8.67 19.82 13.25
CA LYS A 401 7.48 19.00 13.51
C LYS A 401 7.41 18.60 14.98
N ARG A 402 8.51 18.07 15.51
CA ARG A 402 8.66 17.63 16.90
C ARG A 402 10.07 17.91 17.41
N GLY A 403 10.20 18.21 18.69
CA GLY A 403 11.50 18.44 19.31
C GLY A 403 11.85 19.92 19.48
N ARG A 404 13.10 20.17 19.87
CA ARG A 404 13.60 21.51 20.23
C ARG A 404 14.99 21.71 19.68
N LEU A 405 15.20 22.87 19.06
CA LEU A 405 16.48 23.27 18.50
C LEU A 405 17.00 24.50 19.23
N GLY A 406 18.29 24.52 19.54
CA GLY A 406 18.97 25.68 20.08
C GLY A 406 19.76 26.40 18.99
N VAL A 407 19.63 27.72 18.93
CA VAL A 407 20.53 28.60 18.18
C VAL A 407 21.75 28.84 19.06
N VAL A 408 22.90 28.33 18.65
CA VAL A 408 24.11 28.28 19.48
C VAL A 408 25.17 29.25 18.95
N SER A 409 25.91 29.90 19.85
CA SER A 409 27.10 30.68 19.48
C SER A 409 28.20 29.82 18.87
N ASP A 410 29.19 30.48 18.27
CA ASP A 410 30.34 29.85 17.64
C ASP A 410 31.16 28.99 18.64
N ASP A 411 31.06 29.29 19.95
CA ASP A 411 31.68 28.51 21.03
C ASP A 411 30.95 27.20 21.37
N GLY A 412 29.76 26.95 20.79
CA GLY A 412 28.97 25.74 21.01
C GLY A 412 28.32 25.63 22.41
N LYS A 413 28.50 26.61 23.31
CA LYS A 413 28.01 26.56 24.70
C LYS A 413 26.84 27.49 24.99
N THR A 414 26.87 28.72 24.48
CA THR A 414 25.83 29.71 24.73
C THR A 414 24.68 29.51 23.75
N VAL A 415 23.46 29.35 24.28
CA VAL A 415 22.23 29.22 23.50
C VAL A 415 21.53 30.58 23.50
N PHE A 416 21.37 31.19 22.33
CA PHE A 416 20.70 32.48 22.18
C PHE A 416 19.19 32.35 22.26
N VAL A 417 18.63 31.39 21.50
CA VAL A 417 17.19 31.17 21.38
C VAL A 417 16.92 29.68 21.22
N THR A 418 15.84 29.20 21.82
CA THR A 418 15.33 27.83 21.60
C THR A 418 14.11 27.89 20.71
N LEU A 419 14.18 27.24 19.55
CA LEU A 419 13.09 27.06 18.61
C LEU A 419 12.27 25.82 19.01
N ASN A 420 10.95 26.00 19.05
CA ASN A 420 9.99 24.98 19.45
C ASN A 420 9.20 24.48 18.22
N GLU A 421 8.38 23.46 18.44
CA GLU A 421 7.49 22.90 17.42
C GLU A 421 6.65 23.98 16.72
N GLY A 422 6.54 23.90 15.39
CA GLY A 422 5.86 24.88 14.53
C GLY A 422 6.73 26.08 14.12
N SER A 423 7.93 26.24 14.69
CA SER A 423 8.89 27.24 14.21
C SER A 423 9.53 26.82 12.89
N VAL A 424 9.93 27.81 12.10
CA VAL A 424 10.63 27.64 10.82
C VAL A 424 11.98 28.32 10.91
N PHE A 425 12.97 27.73 10.27
CA PHE A 425 14.30 28.32 10.14
C PHE A 425 14.95 27.94 8.82
N GLY A 426 15.94 28.73 8.41
CA GLY A 426 16.68 28.52 7.17
C GLY A 426 16.00 29.08 5.92
N GLU A 427 14.89 29.81 6.07
CA GLU A 427 14.15 30.51 5.03
C GLU A 427 15.00 31.57 4.31
N ILE A 428 15.88 32.28 5.03
CA ILE A 428 16.68 33.38 4.47
C ILE A 428 17.62 32.90 3.36
N ALA A 429 18.32 31.79 3.57
CA ALA A 429 19.30 31.29 2.60
C ALA A 429 18.62 30.80 1.30
N ILE A 430 17.39 30.30 1.41
CA ILE A 430 16.65 29.78 0.25
C ILE A 430 16.15 30.89 -0.68
N LEU A 431 15.83 32.06 -0.12
CA LEU A 431 15.16 33.17 -0.79
C LEU A 431 16.06 34.06 -1.67
N ASN A 432 17.38 33.86 -1.69
CA ASN A 432 18.32 34.62 -2.54
C ASN A 432 18.08 36.14 -2.51
N ILE A 433 17.83 36.68 -1.32
CA ILE A 433 17.41 38.08 -1.18
C ILE A 433 18.55 39.00 -1.66
N PRO A 434 18.31 39.86 -2.67
CA PRO A 434 19.31 40.80 -3.15
C PRO A 434 19.72 41.78 -2.05
N GLY A 435 21.02 42.08 -1.95
CA GLY A 435 21.58 42.89 -0.85
C GLY A 435 21.82 42.13 0.46
N SER A 436 21.60 40.81 0.51
CA SER A 436 22.02 40.01 1.67
C SER A 436 23.55 39.94 1.75
N LYS A 437 24.13 40.48 2.83
CA LYS A 437 25.60 40.48 3.06
C LYS A 437 26.20 39.07 3.05
N ASN A 438 25.41 38.07 3.45
CA ASN A 438 25.82 36.67 3.54
C ASN A 438 25.32 35.81 2.37
N GLY A 439 24.63 36.40 1.39
CA GLY A 439 24.09 35.69 0.23
C GLY A 439 23.29 34.45 0.61
N ASN A 440 23.69 33.30 0.07
CA ASN A 440 23.08 31.98 0.32
C ASN A 440 23.79 31.20 1.46
N ARG A 441 24.47 31.88 2.39
CA ARG A 441 25.10 31.25 3.55
C ARG A 441 24.21 31.31 4.79
N ARG A 442 24.29 30.27 5.63
CA ARG A 442 23.60 30.21 6.92
C ARG A 442 24.14 31.27 7.87
N THR A 443 23.23 31.94 8.57
CA THR A 443 23.56 33.06 9.47
C THR A 443 23.87 32.62 10.90
N ALA A 444 23.46 31.41 11.30
CA ALA A 444 23.59 30.92 12.67
C ALA A 444 23.87 29.41 12.74
N ASN A 445 24.45 28.97 13.87
CA ASN A 445 24.57 27.56 14.19
C ASN A 445 23.28 27.07 14.87
N ILE A 446 22.71 25.98 14.37
CA ILE A 446 21.49 25.40 14.92
C ILE A 446 21.80 23.97 15.32
N ARG A 447 21.57 23.65 16.59
CA ARG A 447 21.84 22.34 17.18
C ARG A 447 20.59 21.75 17.79
N SER A 448 20.38 20.45 17.61
CA SER A 448 19.29 19.72 18.26
C SER A 448 19.56 19.53 19.74
N VAL A 449 18.59 19.88 20.59
CA VAL A 449 18.70 19.69 22.05
C VAL A 449 18.41 18.23 22.44
N GLY A 450 17.51 17.59 21.69
CA GLY A 450 17.16 16.18 21.85
C GLY A 450 17.05 15.52 20.48
N TYR A 451 16.25 14.47 20.38
CA TYR A 451 15.82 14.02 19.06
C TYR A 451 14.78 14.99 18.49
N SER A 452 15.00 15.43 17.26
CA SER A 452 14.10 16.38 16.59
C SER A 452 13.71 15.88 15.20
N ASP A 453 12.42 15.98 14.90
CA ASP A 453 11.81 15.64 13.63
C ASP A 453 11.57 16.94 12.85
N LEU A 454 12.24 17.08 11.72
CA LEU A 454 12.19 18.28 10.89
C LEU A 454 11.62 17.93 9.51
N PHE A 455 10.72 18.76 9.00
CA PHE A 455 10.42 18.72 7.58
C PHE A 455 11.39 19.63 6.83
N SER A 456 12.02 19.09 5.81
CA SER A 456 12.93 19.79 4.91
C SER A 456 12.25 20.12 3.59
N LEU A 457 12.52 21.32 3.07
CA LEU A 457 12.07 21.78 1.76
C LEU A 457 13.25 22.38 0.99
N THR A 458 13.52 21.84 -0.19
CA THR A 458 14.72 22.15 -0.99
C THR A 458 14.50 23.27 -2.01
N LYS A 459 15.56 24.05 -2.28
CA LYS A 459 15.56 25.22 -3.18
C LYS A 459 15.35 24.89 -4.66
N GLN A 460 16.13 23.95 -5.20
CA GLN A 460 16.36 23.79 -6.65
C GLN A 460 15.28 23.04 -7.44
N GLY A 461 14.24 22.50 -6.78
CA GLY A 461 13.16 21.81 -7.50
C GLY A 461 11.83 21.73 -6.77
N ASN A 462 11.65 22.45 -5.64
CA ASN A 462 10.47 22.25 -4.79
C ASN A 462 9.81 23.52 -4.26
N LEU A 463 10.56 24.57 -3.92
CA LEU A 463 9.96 25.80 -3.40
C LEU A 463 9.76 26.87 -4.48
N TRP A 464 10.77 27.15 -5.31
CA TRP A 464 10.68 28.25 -6.29
C TRP A 464 9.68 28.00 -7.42
N GLU A 465 9.53 26.75 -7.86
CA GLU A 465 8.49 26.37 -8.84
C GLU A 465 7.10 26.65 -8.28
N VAL A 466 6.83 26.21 -7.05
CA VAL A 466 5.56 26.43 -6.37
C VAL A 466 5.35 27.93 -6.13
N LEU A 467 6.36 28.65 -5.66
CA LEU A 467 6.26 30.09 -5.46
C LEU A 467 6.12 30.91 -6.75
N ALA A 468 6.47 30.35 -7.92
CA ALA A 468 6.22 30.98 -9.20
C ALA A 468 4.72 30.98 -9.55
N GLU A 469 4.00 29.91 -9.18
CA GLU A 469 2.54 29.81 -9.36
C GLU A 469 1.76 30.64 -8.33
N TYR A 470 2.33 30.86 -7.13
CA TYR A 470 1.71 31.62 -6.04
C TYR A 470 2.51 32.89 -5.66
N PRO A 471 2.44 33.98 -6.46
CA PRO A 471 3.25 35.18 -6.26
C PRO A 471 2.96 35.93 -4.96
N SER A 472 1.72 35.93 -4.48
CA SER A 472 1.35 36.58 -3.20
C SER A 472 2.06 35.96 -1.99
N ALA A 473 2.19 34.63 -1.98
CA ALA A 473 2.90 33.91 -0.94
C ALA A 473 4.42 34.10 -1.05
N ARG A 474 4.95 34.12 -2.27
CA ARG A 474 6.36 34.45 -2.55
C ARG A 474 6.73 35.82 -1.99
N ASP A 475 5.91 36.84 -2.26
CA ASP A 475 6.18 38.20 -1.83
C ASP A 475 6.11 38.32 -0.30
N THR A 476 5.15 37.63 0.34
CA THR A 476 5.06 37.55 1.81
C THR A 476 6.30 36.90 2.43
N LEU A 477 6.78 35.80 1.84
CA LEU A 477 8.02 35.11 2.24
C LEU A 477 9.25 36.03 2.10
N LEU A 478 9.35 36.75 0.98
CA LEU A 478 10.44 37.69 0.72
C LEU A 478 10.44 38.86 1.70
N GLU A 479 9.28 39.46 1.99
CA GLU A 479 9.17 40.56 2.95
C GLU A 479 9.50 40.12 4.37
N GLN A 480 9.06 38.92 4.80
CA GLN A 480 9.48 38.37 6.10
C GLN A 480 10.98 38.10 6.16
N GLY A 481 11.56 37.55 5.09
CA GLY A 481 13.01 37.35 4.98
C GLY A 481 13.80 38.66 5.06
N LYS A 482 13.34 39.72 4.38
CA LYS A 482 13.94 41.06 4.46
C LYS A 482 13.82 41.67 5.85
N ALA A 483 12.66 41.52 6.51
CA ALA A 483 12.45 42.01 7.87
C ALA A 483 13.40 41.36 8.88
N LEU A 484 13.64 40.05 8.75
CA LEU A 484 14.62 39.33 9.56
C LEU A 484 16.06 39.80 9.28
N LEU A 485 16.43 39.96 8.01
CA LEU A 485 17.76 40.48 7.63
C LEU A 485 18.00 41.91 8.16
N ARG A 486 16.98 42.78 8.17
CA ARG A 486 17.05 44.12 8.76
C ARG A 486 17.27 44.06 10.26
N LYS A 487 16.52 43.20 10.97
CA LYS A 487 16.63 43.03 12.41
C LYS A 487 18.06 42.62 12.83
N ASP A 488 18.70 41.79 12.02
CA ASP A 488 20.05 41.29 12.29
C ASP A 488 21.17 42.19 11.68
N ASN A 489 20.84 43.34 11.07
CA ASN A 489 21.77 44.24 10.36
C ASN A 489 22.56 43.56 9.21
N LEU A 490 21.97 42.52 8.62
CA LEU A 490 22.55 41.71 7.55
C LEU A 490 22.05 42.08 6.14
N LEU A 491 21.15 43.05 6.03
CA LEU A 491 20.71 43.63 4.76
C LEU A 491 21.53 44.88 4.44
N ASP A 492 22.08 44.93 3.23
CA ASP A 492 22.62 46.15 2.62
C ASP A 492 21.49 46.80 1.81
N GLU A 493 20.92 47.88 2.35
CA GLU A 493 19.80 48.60 1.74
C GLU A 493 20.18 49.22 0.39
N ASP A 494 21.43 49.67 0.22
CA ASP A 494 21.89 50.30 -1.03
C ASP A 494 22.03 49.24 -2.13
N ALA A 495 22.63 48.08 -1.80
CA ALA A 495 22.72 46.97 -2.72
C ALA A 495 21.35 46.35 -3.06
N ALA A 496 20.43 46.31 -2.09
CA ALA A 496 19.05 45.86 -2.32
C ALA A 496 18.27 46.82 -3.24
N GLN A 497 18.49 48.14 -3.12
CA GLN A 497 17.90 49.13 -4.00
C GLN A 497 18.49 49.08 -5.42
N GLN A 498 19.81 48.91 -5.54
CA GLN A 498 20.47 48.72 -6.84
C GLN A 498 19.96 47.47 -7.57
N ALA A 499 19.88 46.34 -6.88
CA ALA A 499 19.34 45.11 -7.46
C ALA A 499 17.88 45.27 -7.89
N LYS A 500 17.07 46.00 -7.11
CA LYS A 500 15.68 46.32 -7.49
C LYS A 500 15.61 47.21 -8.73
N GLN A 501 16.53 48.17 -8.89
CA GLN A 501 16.65 48.99 -10.09
C GLN A 501 17.12 48.17 -11.30
N GLU A 502 18.05 47.24 -11.11
CA GLU A 502 18.48 46.32 -12.16
C GLU A 502 17.35 45.39 -12.62
N GLU A 503 16.55 44.86 -11.68
CA GLU A 503 15.39 44.02 -11.96
C GLU A 503 14.30 44.80 -12.75
N LEU A 504 14.12 46.09 -12.44
CA LEU A 504 13.25 47.00 -13.19
C LEU A 504 13.76 47.30 -14.62
N GLN A 505 15.08 47.31 -14.83
CA GLN A 505 15.71 47.56 -16.14
C GLN A 505 15.94 46.29 -16.97
N LEU A 506 15.73 45.10 -16.39
CA LEU A 506 15.91 43.82 -17.06
C LEU A 506 15.05 43.65 -18.34
N PRO A 507 13.74 43.99 -18.35
CA PRO A 507 12.91 43.86 -19.54
C PRO A 507 13.38 44.78 -20.68
N ASP A 508 13.83 45.98 -20.35
CA ASP A 508 14.37 46.94 -21.33
C ASP A 508 15.69 46.44 -21.94
N LYS A 509 16.52 45.75 -21.15
CA LYS A 509 17.75 45.11 -21.66
C LYS A 509 17.46 43.91 -22.54
N ILE A 510 16.45 43.10 -22.19
CA ILE A 510 16.03 41.94 -22.99
C ILE A 510 15.50 42.41 -24.35
N SER A 511 14.61 43.40 -24.36
CA SER A 511 14.09 43.98 -25.62
C SER A 511 15.19 44.61 -26.48
N GLN A 512 16.19 45.27 -25.88
CA GLN A 512 17.36 45.75 -26.62
C GLN A 512 18.20 44.62 -27.21
N LEU A 513 18.36 43.50 -26.50
CA LEU A 513 19.06 42.33 -27.00
C LEU A 513 18.31 41.68 -28.16
N GLU A 514 16.98 41.55 -28.07
CA GLU A 514 16.13 41.07 -29.17
C GLU A 514 16.31 41.93 -30.43
N ILE A 515 16.23 43.26 -30.30
CA ILE A 515 16.46 44.19 -31.42
C ILE A 515 17.87 44.04 -32.02
N ASN A 516 18.89 43.80 -31.18
CA ASN A 516 20.25 43.59 -31.65
C ASN A 516 20.42 42.26 -32.39
N ILE A 517 19.74 41.21 -31.94
CA ILE A 517 19.71 39.90 -32.59
C ILE A 517 19.05 40.04 -33.97
N ASP A 518 17.89 40.69 -34.07
CA ASP A 518 17.19 40.93 -35.34
C ASP A 518 18.08 41.69 -36.36
N ASN A 519 18.82 42.69 -35.87
CA ASN A 519 19.77 43.43 -36.70
C ASN A 519 20.95 42.57 -37.17
N LEU A 520 21.44 41.67 -36.33
CA LEU A 520 22.50 40.73 -36.69
C LEU A 520 22.02 39.70 -37.70
N GLU A 521 20.81 39.16 -37.54
CA GLU A 521 20.19 38.26 -38.51
C GLU A 521 20.02 38.94 -39.87
N THR A 522 19.54 40.18 -39.89
CA THR A 522 19.39 40.97 -41.12
C THR A 522 20.74 41.18 -41.83
N ARG A 523 21.80 41.47 -41.07
CA ARG A 523 23.16 41.62 -41.63
C ARG A 523 23.72 40.30 -42.14
N LEU A 524 23.45 39.20 -41.45
CA LEU A 524 23.92 37.88 -41.82
C LEU A 524 23.22 37.39 -43.10
N ALA A 525 21.91 37.59 -43.21
CA ALA A 525 21.14 37.35 -44.44
C ALA A 525 21.69 38.17 -45.62
N ARG A 526 22.02 39.44 -45.38
CA ARG A 526 22.65 40.29 -46.41
C ARG A 526 24.03 39.79 -46.82
N LEU A 527 24.89 39.38 -45.89
CA LEU A 527 26.22 38.84 -46.18
C LEU A 527 26.14 37.51 -46.95
N ILE A 528 25.19 36.64 -46.60
CA ILE A 528 24.92 35.40 -47.36
C ILE A 528 24.48 35.73 -48.78
N GLY A 529 23.62 36.74 -48.94
CA GLY A 529 23.20 37.25 -50.25
C GLY A 529 24.36 37.82 -51.08
N GLU A 530 25.23 38.64 -50.49
CA GLU A 530 26.42 39.19 -51.14
C GLU A 530 27.43 38.08 -51.50
N TYR A 531 27.62 37.09 -50.62
CA TYR A 531 28.49 35.94 -50.87
C TYR A 531 27.98 35.06 -52.01
N THR A 532 26.68 34.73 -52.03
CA THR A 532 26.06 33.95 -53.12
C THR A 532 26.11 34.71 -54.44
N ALA A 533 25.85 36.02 -54.45
CA ALA A 533 25.98 36.86 -55.64
C ALA A 533 27.43 36.89 -56.16
N ASN A 534 28.42 37.05 -55.28
CA ASN A 534 29.84 37.04 -55.65
C ASN A 534 30.28 35.65 -56.15
N SER A 535 29.85 34.58 -55.49
CA SER A 535 30.11 33.20 -55.90
C SER A 535 29.55 32.91 -57.30
N ASN A 536 28.29 33.31 -57.57
CA ASN A 536 27.67 33.18 -58.89
C ASN A 536 28.39 34.01 -59.97
N THR A 537 28.85 35.22 -59.62
CA THR A 537 29.61 36.08 -60.54
C THR A 537 30.99 35.50 -60.84
N LEU A 538 31.65 34.90 -59.85
CA LEU A 538 32.91 34.18 -60.04
C LEU A 538 32.71 32.91 -60.86
N GLY A 539 31.65 32.15 -60.62
CA GLY A 539 31.27 30.97 -61.40
C GLY A 539 31.02 31.32 -62.87
N THR A 540 30.22 32.35 -63.15
CA THR A 540 29.98 32.81 -64.53
C THR A 540 31.25 33.31 -65.21
N ARG A 541 32.13 34.04 -64.50
CA ARG A 541 33.44 34.45 -65.03
C ARG A 541 34.34 33.24 -65.31
N LEU A 542 34.34 32.23 -64.45
CA LEU A 542 35.07 30.99 -64.65
C LEU A 542 34.55 30.26 -65.91
N ASP A 543 33.23 30.14 -66.08
CA ASP A 543 32.61 29.58 -67.28
C ASP A 543 32.96 30.37 -68.55
N THR A 544 33.09 31.69 -68.44
CA THR A 544 33.48 32.53 -69.58
C THR A 544 34.95 32.30 -69.93
N VAL A 545 35.83 32.22 -68.94
CA VAL A 545 37.25 31.89 -69.12
C VAL A 545 37.42 30.48 -69.66
N GLU A 546 36.63 29.51 -69.20
CA GLU A 546 36.64 28.13 -69.69
C GLU A 546 36.16 28.06 -71.15
N LYS A 547 35.13 28.82 -71.52
CA LYS A 547 34.69 28.97 -72.92
C LYS A 547 35.72 29.66 -73.82
N ILE A 548 36.51 30.59 -73.28
CA ILE A 548 37.61 31.24 -74.01
C ILE A 548 38.83 30.30 -74.13
N ALA A 549 39.10 29.49 -73.10
CA ALA A 549 40.18 28.50 -73.10
C ALA A 549 39.86 27.30 -74.02
N GLN A 550 38.58 26.98 -74.23
CA GLN A 550 38.14 25.96 -75.18
C GLN A 550 37.90 26.56 -76.57
N GLY A 551 38.99 26.78 -77.32
CA GLY A 551 38.95 26.92 -78.79
C GLY A 551 38.34 25.68 -79.47
N PRO A 552 38.06 25.72 -80.79
CA PRO A 552 37.20 24.74 -81.46
C PRO A 552 37.74 23.31 -81.39
N LYS A 553 37.06 22.50 -80.57
CA LYS A 553 37.02 21.04 -80.40
C LYS A 553 38.05 20.16 -81.14
N THR A 554 38.74 19.36 -80.34
CA THR A 554 38.88 17.90 -80.57
C THR A 554 38.51 17.12 -79.30
N ARG A 555 37.51 16.24 -79.42
CA ARG A 555 36.97 15.27 -78.42
C ARG A 555 38.02 14.19 -78.02
N PRO A 556 37.68 13.19 -77.18
CA PRO A 556 37.07 13.19 -75.84
C PRO A 556 37.84 12.27 -74.85
N ARG A 557 37.71 12.43 -73.52
CA ARG A 557 37.65 11.28 -72.59
C ARG A 557 37.21 11.64 -71.18
N THR A 558 36.50 10.67 -70.63
CA THR A 558 36.01 10.43 -69.26
C THR A 558 37.03 10.70 -68.16
N ASP A 559 36.59 11.29 -67.03
CA ASP A 559 36.51 10.60 -65.73
C ASP A 559 36.06 11.51 -64.56
N THR A 560 35.17 10.95 -63.74
CA THR A 560 34.89 11.24 -62.31
C THR A 560 34.59 12.68 -61.85
N LEU A 561 33.31 12.99 -61.65
CA LEU A 561 32.86 13.98 -60.67
C LEU A 561 32.41 13.24 -59.39
N LEU A 562 33.21 13.41 -58.34
CA LEU A 562 32.83 13.09 -56.96
C LEU A 562 31.75 14.09 -56.53
N SER A 563 30.56 13.55 -56.29
CA SER A 563 29.48 14.16 -55.55
C SER A 563 29.92 14.49 -54.12
N VAL A 564 29.76 15.74 -53.70
CA VAL A 564 29.53 16.06 -52.28
C VAL A 564 28.35 17.02 -52.23
N ASN A 565 27.17 16.44 -52.01
CA ASN A 565 25.97 17.15 -51.58
C ASN A 565 26.22 17.74 -50.19
N TYR A 566 25.86 19.01 -50.01
CA TYR A 566 25.45 19.52 -48.70
C TYR A 566 24.11 20.22 -48.91
N ASP A 567 23.05 19.43 -48.76
CA ASP A 567 21.72 19.93 -48.41
C ASP A 567 21.80 20.46 -46.97
N MET A 568 21.62 21.77 -46.77
CA MET A 568 21.22 22.30 -45.48
C MET A 568 19.73 22.61 -45.54
N ASN A 569 19.01 21.63 -44.98
CA ASN A 569 17.60 21.61 -44.67
C ASN A 569 17.23 22.83 -43.80
N THR A 570 16.30 23.64 -44.30
CA THR A 570 15.59 24.68 -43.55
C THR A 570 14.62 24.00 -42.57
N GLY A 571 14.91 24.10 -41.27
CA GLY A 571 13.93 23.84 -40.22
C GLY A 571 13.13 25.11 -39.96
N GLU A 572 11.91 25.15 -40.49
CA GLU A 572 10.81 25.96 -39.95
C GLU A 572 10.36 25.28 -38.65
N ASP A 573 10.53 25.95 -37.52
CA ASP A 573 9.80 25.69 -36.28
C ASP A 573 8.92 26.91 -36.01
N ASP A 574 7.61 26.74 -36.18
CA ASP A 574 6.54 27.55 -35.57
C ASP A 574 5.35 26.60 -35.29
N VAL A 575 5.21 26.18 -34.03
CA VAL A 575 3.99 26.06 -33.16
C VAL A 575 4.32 25.24 -31.91
#